data_AF-A0A376TLY9-F1
#
_entry.id   AF-A0A376TLY9-F1
#
_cell.length_a   1.000
_cell.length_b   1.000
_cell.length_c   1.000
_cell.angle_alpha   90.00
_cell.angle_beta   90.00
_cell.angle_gamma   90.00
#
_symmetry.space_group_name_H-M   'P 1'
#
loop_
_entity.id
_entity.type
_entity.pdbx_description
1 polymer ?
#
loop_
_entity_poly.entity_id
_entity_poly.type
_entity_poly.pdbx_seq_one_letter_code
_entity_poly.pdbx_strand_id
1 'polypeptide(L)' 'MQAIGTHLVYLVEIKNIILSAEGHGLIYFKRRFHPVMLEMEAAI' A
#
# COMPACT_ATOMS: atom_id res chain seq x y z
N MET A 1 -8.13 -21.33 -1.19
CA MET A 1 -7.01 -20.87 -0.35
C MET A 1 -5.82 -21.75 -0.66
N GLN A 2 -4.71 -21.15 -1.09
CA GLN A 2 -3.52 -21.90 -1.53
C GLN A 2 -2.36 -21.59 -0.61
N ALA A 3 -1.69 -22.61 -0.07
CA ALA A 3 -0.47 -22.43 0.71
C ALA A 3 0.77 -22.42 -0.20
N ILE A 4 1.70 -21.50 0.05
CA ILE A 4 3.03 -21.47 -0.57
C ILE A 4 4.07 -21.36 0.56
N GLY A 5 4.70 -22.48 0.88
CA GLY A 5 5.60 -22.58 2.04
C GLY A 5 4.86 -22.26 3.35
N THR A 6 5.35 -21.28 4.10
CA THR A 6 4.74 -20.79 5.35
C THR A 6 3.61 -19.77 5.14
N HIS A 7 3.27 -19.43 3.89
CA HIS A 7 2.34 -18.35 3.57
C HIS A 7 1.04 -18.89 2.98
N LEU A 8 -0.04 -18.15 3.21
CA LEU A 8 -1.35 -18.40 2.64
C LEU A 8 -1.66 -17.32 1.61
N VAL A 9 -1.93 -17.73 0.38
CA VAL A 9 -2.27 -16.84 -0.73
C VAL A 9 -3.78 -16.80 -0.90
N TYR A 10 -4.29 -15.58 -0.98
CA TYR A 10 -5.71 -15.27 -1.14
C TYR A 10 -5.92 -14.59 -2.48
N LEU A 11 -6.70 -15.24 -3.35
CA LEU A 11 -7.28 -14.63 -4.54
C LEU A 11 -8.74 -14.33 -4.21
N VAL A 12 -9.11 -13.05 -4.24
CA VAL A 12 -10.44 -12.58 -3.84
C VAL A 12 -11.02 -11.65 -4.90
N GLU A 13 -12.35 -11.60 -4.97
CA GLU A 13 -13.07 -10.66 -5.81
C GLU A 13 -13.32 -9.35 -5.04
N ILE A 14 -13.07 -8.21 -5.67
CA ILE A 14 -13.40 -6.91 -5.07
C ILE A 14 -14.90 -6.65 -5.26
N LYS A 15 -15.63 -6.48 -4.16
CA LYS A 15 -17.07 -6.17 -4.19
C LYS A 15 -17.37 -4.68 -4.14
N ASN A 16 -16.60 -3.91 -3.37
CA ASN A 16 -16.75 -2.46 -3.21
C ASN A 16 -15.38 -1.83 -2.97
N ILE A 17 -15.16 -0.61 -3.48
CA ILE A 17 -13.97 0.20 -3.22
C ILE A 17 -14.43 1.59 -2.79
N ILE A 18 -13.82 2.13 -1.74
CA ILE A 18 -13.97 3.53 -1.34
C ILE A 18 -12.65 4.24 -1.65
N LEU A 19 -12.73 5.39 -2.33
CA LEU A 19 -11.57 6.22 -2.65
C LEU A 19 -11.53 7.42 -1.71
N SER A 20 -10.37 7.65 -1.09
CA SER A 20 -10.10 8.88 -0.33
C SER A 20 -9.44 9.91 -1.25
N ALA A 21 -9.90 11.15 -1.19
CA ALA A 21 -9.25 12.28 -1.88
C ALA A 21 -7.99 12.77 -1.14
N GLU A 22 -7.90 12.46 0.16
CA GLU A 22 -6.82 12.88 1.03
C GLU A 22 -5.95 11.69 1.46
N GLY A 23 -4.70 11.98 1.79
CA GLY A 23 -3.70 11.00 2.19
C GLY A 23 -2.88 10.47 1.03
N HIS A 24 -1.60 10.24 1.28
CA HIS A 24 -0.70 9.60 0.35
C HIS A 24 -0.43 8.16 0.78
N GLY A 25 -0.09 7.30 -0.17
CA GLY A 25 0.32 5.93 0.14
C GLY A 25 1.54 5.88 1.05
N LEU A 26 1.72 4.73 1.72
CA LEU A 26 2.89 4.42 2.52
C LEU A 26 3.67 3.27 1.87
N ILE A 27 4.95 3.46 1.61
CA ILE A 27 5.82 2.45 0.99
C ILE A 27 6.64 1.75 2.07
N TYR A 28 6.62 0.42 2.12
CA TYR A 28 7.57 -0.35 2.92
C TYR A 28 8.79 -0.72 2.07
N PHE A 29 9.91 -0.04 2.30
CA PHE A 29 11.15 -0.25 1.56
C PHE A 29 12.36 -0.25 2.51
N LYS A 30 13.33 -1.14 2.25
CA LYS A 30 14.52 -1.32 3.11
C LYS A 30 14.19 -1.48 4.61
N ARG A 31 13.17 -2.27 4.92
CA ARG A 31 12.70 -2.55 6.29
C ARG A 31 12.26 -1.30 7.06
N ARG A 32 11.78 -0.27 6.36
CA ARG A 32 11.22 0.96 6.94
C ARG A 32 10.03 1.44 6.13
N PHE A 33 9.12 2.16 6.77
CA PHE A 33 8.03 2.86 6.10
C PHE A 33 8.53 4.22 5.60
N HIS A 34 8.13 4.57 4.37
CA HIS A 34 8.45 5.83 3.69
C HIS A 34 7.15 6.43 3.17
N PRO A 35 6.86 7.71 3.46
CA PRO A 35 5.72 8.37 2.83
C PRO A 35 5.99 8.50 1.31
N VAL A 36 4.95 8.32 0.49
CA VAL A 36 5.07 8.48 -0.97
C VAL A 36 5.44 9.91 -1.34
N MET A 37 4.83 10.90 -0.66
CA MET A 37 5.24 12.30 -0.76
C MET A 37 6.13 12.63 0.44
N LEU A 38 7.38 13.00 0.19
CA LEU A 38 8.15 13.81 1.13
C LEU A 38 7.62 15.25 1.03
N GLU A 39 7.68 16.05 2.10
CA GLU A 39 7.35 17.50 2.10
C GLU A 39 8.26 18.35 1.15
N MET A 40 8.87 17.74 0.14
CA MET A 40 9.73 18.36 -0.86
C MET A 40 9.09 18.40 -2.24
N GLU A 41 7.75 18.43 -2.30
CA GLU A 41 6.97 19.02 -3.40
C GLU A 41 6.19 20.27 -2.93
N ALA A 42 6.62 20.90 -1.82
CA ALA A 42 6.20 22.25 -1.42
C ALA A 42 7.15 23.34 -1.97
N ALA A 43 7.85 23.06 -3.07
CA ALA A 43 8.68 24.02 -3.79
C ALA A 43 8.22 24.11 -5.25
N ILE A 44 7.09 24.78 -5.45
CA ILE A 44 6.89 25.63 -6.62
C ILE A 44 7.16 27.06 -6.16
#